data_AF-A0A1M6F1L4-F1
#
_entry.id   AF-A0A1M6F1L4-F1
#
_cell.length_a   1.000
_cell.length_b   1.000
_cell.length_c   1.000
_cell.angle_alpha   90.00
_cell.angle_beta   90.00
_cell.angle_gamma   90.00
#
_symmetry.space_group_name_H-M   'P 1'
#
loop_
_entity.id
_entity.type
_entity.pdbx_description
1 polymer ?
#
loop_
_entity_poly.entity_id
_entity_poly.type
_entity_poly.pdbx_seq_one_letter_code
_entity_poly.pdbx_strand_id
1 'polypeptide(L)'
;MAEVATAIPAFIGYTELTTDKKDDKKSLIAKPVRLTNIDEYVENFGGPYAESVSVDYNTNVSEFYIPDSEKNSLAKFFLYQAVQHFFNNGGGACYVVSTGGYTSDKSSSDFIKALDAVSQVDEVTLFVMPETVTLDDPQVHYDIHNAALKQASELQDRFAIIDVLQQDLSDGDARSDALLMRNKVVGDLKYGATYYPYVRSSIARSYDEDLVTVSLKELDIYVLHEDYTAEITKTTRTDATK
;
A
#
# COMPACT_ATOMS: atom_id res chain seq x y z
N MET A 1 -35.92 -6.68 -12.22
CA MET A 1 -34.74 -6.20 -12.96
C MET A 1 -33.58 -6.35 -12.00
N ALA A 2 -32.57 -7.14 -12.36
CA ALA A 2 -31.36 -7.24 -11.55
C ALA A 2 -30.55 -5.94 -11.75
N GLU A 3 -30.11 -5.35 -10.65
CA GLU A 3 -29.21 -4.20 -10.68
C GLU A 3 -27.88 -4.66 -11.29
N VAL A 4 -27.54 -4.14 -12.47
CA VAL A 4 -26.22 -4.37 -13.07
C VAL A 4 -25.28 -3.37 -12.42
N ALA A 5 -24.33 -3.85 -11.62
CA ALA A 5 -23.32 -2.99 -11.02
C ALA A 5 -22.56 -2.29 -12.15
N THR A 6 -22.68 -0.96 -12.24
CA THR A 6 -22.08 -0.16 -13.32
C THR A 6 -20.62 0.21 -13.06
N ALA A 7 -20.11 -0.10 -11.87
CA ALA A 7 -18.77 0.24 -11.41
C ALA A 7 -18.16 -0.95 -10.67
N ILE A 8 -17.45 -1.83 -11.38
CA ILE A 8 -16.73 -2.96 -10.78
C ILE A 8 -15.23 -2.67 -10.89
N PRO A 9 -14.57 -2.28 -9.78
CA PRO A 9 -13.15 -1.95 -9.81
C PRO A 9 -12.28 -3.20 -9.79
N ALA A 10 -11.14 -3.13 -10.47
CA ALA A 10 -9.99 -4.01 -10.27
C ALA A 10 -8.95 -3.27 -9.42
N PHE A 11 -8.77 -3.75 -8.19
CA PHE A 11 -7.70 -3.35 -7.28
C PHE A 11 -6.44 -4.16 -7.61
N ILE A 12 -5.35 -3.48 -7.92
CA ILE A 12 -4.09 -4.10 -8.33
C ILE A 12 -2.99 -3.66 -7.36
N GLY A 13 -2.27 -4.63 -6.81
CA GLY A 13 -1.16 -4.39 -5.89
C GLY A 13 -0.63 -5.67 -5.26
N TYR A 14 0.21 -5.51 -4.24
CA TYR A 14 0.89 -6.60 -3.57
C TYR A 14 0.04 -7.20 -2.45
N THR A 15 0.19 -8.51 -2.26
CA THR A 15 -0.62 -9.31 -1.32
C THR A 15 0.29 -10.14 -0.41
N GLU A 16 -0.25 -10.63 0.71
CA GLU A 16 0.50 -11.56 1.57
C GLU A 16 0.75 -12.87 0.84
N LEU A 17 -0.32 -13.43 0.29
CA LEU A 17 -0.32 -14.71 -0.41
C LEU A 17 -0.28 -14.50 -1.91
N THR A 18 0.62 -15.23 -2.57
CA THR A 18 0.82 -15.21 -4.02
C THR A 18 0.52 -16.57 -4.67
N THR A 19 0.09 -17.54 -3.89
CA THR A 19 -0.31 -18.89 -4.31
C THR A 19 -1.57 -19.32 -3.55
N ASP A 20 -2.32 -20.26 -4.12
CA ASP A 20 -3.54 -20.80 -3.52
C ASP A 20 -3.22 -21.53 -2.21
N LYS A 21 -3.95 -21.25 -1.13
CA LYS A 21 -3.74 -21.90 0.19
C LYS A 21 -3.85 -23.42 0.15
N LYS A 22 -4.58 -23.98 -0.83
CA LYS A 22 -4.80 -25.43 -0.99
C LYS A 22 -3.83 -26.07 -1.97
N ASP A 23 -3.12 -25.28 -2.79
CA ASP A 23 -2.18 -25.76 -3.80
C ASP A 23 -1.10 -24.71 -4.08
N ASP A 24 0.08 -24.91 -3.49
CA ASP A 24 1.23 -24.01 -3.60
C ASP A 24 1.78 -23.88 -5.03
N LYS A 25 1.42 -24.78 -5.94
CA LYS A 25 1.79 -24.71 -7.36
C LYS A 25 0.90 -23.78 -8.16
N LYS A 26 -0.27 -23.40 -7.62
CA LYS A 26 -1.23 -22.54 -8.29
C LYS A 26 -0.98 -21.09 -7.89
N SER A 27 -0.27 -20.37 -8.75
CA SER A 27 0.00 -18.94 -8.57
C SER A 27 -1.28 -18.09 -8.65
N LEU A 28 -1.35 -17.07 -7.78
CA LEU A 28 -2.35 -16.00 -7.78
C LEU A 28 -1.83 -14.70 -8.43
N ILE A 29 -0.54 -14.66 -8.81
CA ILE A 29 0.06 -13.47 -9.45
C ILE A 29 -0.56 -13.27 -10.83
N ALA A 30 -0.96 -12.03 -11.12
CA ALA A 30 -1.65 -11.65 -12.35
C ALA A 30 -2.88 -12.53 -12.64
N LYS A 31 -3.58 -12.96 -11.58
CA LYS A 31 -4.88 -13.65 -11.67
C LYS A 31 -5.95 -12.79 -11.04
N PRO A 32 -6.85 -12.19 -11.84
CA PRO A 32 -8.00 -11.49 -11.29
C PRO A 32 -8.91 -12.44 -10.53
N VAL A 33 -9.16 -12.13 -9.25
CA VAL A 33 -10.08 -12.86 -8.39
C VAL A 33 -11.22 -11.92 -8.03
N ARG A 34 -12.45 -12.34 -8.36
CA ARG A 34 -13.67 -11.60 -8.01
C ARG A 34 -13.96 -11.80 -6.52
N LEU A 35 -14.14 -10.71 -5.79
CA LEU A 35 -14.46 -10.68 -4.37
C LEU A 35 -15.76 -9.90 -4.14
N THR A 36 -16.50 -10.26 -3.09
CA THR A 36 -17.72 -9.56 -2.67
C THR A 36 -17.65 -8.97 -1.27
N ASN A 37 -16.59 -9.29 -0.51
CA ASN A 37 -16.36 -8.79 0.84
C ASN A 37 -14.87 -8.96 1.21
N ILE A 38 -14.49 -8.44 2.38
CA ILE A 38 -13.10 -8.52 2.86
C ILE A 38 -12.69 -9.91 3.36
N ASP A 39 -13.63 -10.74 3.83
CA ASP A 39 -13.31 -12.10 4.28
C ASP A 39 -12.82 -12.97 3.13
N GLU A 40 -13.40 -12.80 1.93
CA GLU A 40 -12.93 -13.42 0.69
C GLU A 40 -11.52 -12.92 0.29
N TYR A 41 -11.19 -11.65 0.56
CA TYR A 41 -9.82 -11.16 0.39
C TYR A 41 -8.88 -11.94 1.32
N VAL A 42 -9.20 -12.04 2.61
CA VAL A 42 -8.36 -12.74 3.59
C VAL A 42 -8.22 -14.22 3.24
N GLU A 43 -9.29 -14.85 2.74
CA GLU A 43 -9.24 -16.25 2.30
C GLU A 43 -8.25 -16.46 1.14
N ASN A 44 -8.26 -15.57 0.14
CA ASN A 44 -7.46 -15.74 -1.08
C ASN A 44 -6.05 -15.15 -0.99
N PHE A 45 -5.93 -13.94 -0.45
CA PHE A 45 -4.73 -13.09 -0.54
C PHE A 45 -4.04 -12.86 0.80
N GLY A 46 -4.65 -13.31 1.90
CA GLY A 46 -4.12 -13.13 3.25
C GLY A 46 -4.44 -11.76 3.86
N GLY A 47 -3.75 -11.44 4.95
CA GLY A 47 -3.97 -10.26 5.77
C GLY A 47 -3.20 -9.02 5.30
N PRO A 48 -3.25 -7.93 6.09
CA PRO A 48 -2.42 -6.74 5.88
C PRO A 48 -0.93 -7.03 6.08
N TYR A 49 -0.09 -6.21 5.46
CA TYR A 49 1.34 -6.22 5.73
C TYR A 49 1.63 -5.79 7.17
N ALA A 50 2.44 -6.57 7.87
CA ALA A 50 2.93 -6.26 9.20
C ALA A 50 4.22 -5.42 9.09
N GLU A 51 4.13 -4.15 9.48
CA GLU A 51 5.24 -3.21 9.46
C GLU A 51 6.11 -3.35 10.73
N SER A 52 7.39 -2.97 10.62
CA SER A 52 8.19 -2.62 11.79
C SER A 52 7.78 -1.24 12.29
N VAL A 53 7.68 -1.05 13.60
CA VAL A 53 7.34 0.26 14.19
C VAL A 53 8.47 0.75 15.08
N SER A 54 8.89 2.00 14.88
CA SER A 54 9.84 2.67 15.76
C SER A 54 9.11 3.47 16.84
N VAL A 55 9.54 3.30 18.10
CA VAL A 55 9.03 4.04 19.26
C VAL A 55 10.20 4.78 19.92
N ASP A 56 10.04 6.07 20.13
CA ASP A 56 10.99 6.90 20.89
C ASP A 56 10.50 7.10 22.33
N TYR A 57 11.42 7.38 23.26
CA TYR A 57 11.11 7.75 24.64
C TYR A 57 11.41 9.24 24.88
N ASN A 58 10.44 9.98 25.43
CA ASN A 58 10.62 11.36 25.84
C ASN A 58 10.95 11.42 27.33
N THR A 59 12.22 11.72 27.64
CA THR A 59 12.72 11.81 29.02
C THR A 59 12.10 12.96 29.83
N ASN A 60 11.66 14.04 29.17
CA ASN A 60 11.09 15.20 29.86
C ASN A 60 9.72 14.92 30.47
N VAL A 61 8.93 14.07 29.83
CA VAL A 61 7.58 13.69 30.28
C VAL A 61 7.48 12.23 30.70
N SER A 62 8.56 11.47 30.55
CA SER A 62 8.63 10.04 30.86
C SER A 62 7.59 9.18 30.12
N GLU A 63 7.40 9.47 28.83
CA GLU A 63 6.41 8.78 27.98
C GLU A 63 7.03 8.26 26.68
N PHE A 64 6.56 7.10 26.24
CA PHE A 64 6.86 6.55 24.92
C PHE A 64 5.94 7.17 23.86
N TYR A 65 6.49 7.46 22.69
CA TYR A 65 5.73 8.02 21.58
C TYR A 65 6.23 7.49 20.24
N ILE A 66 5.32 7.41 19.26
CA ILE A 66 5.69 7.15 17.86
C ILE A 66 6.18 8.48 17.25
N PRO A 67 7.41 8.56 16.71
CA PRO A 67 7.94 9.79 16.14
C PRO A 67 7.16 10.20 14.89
N ASP A 68 7.14 11.50 14.58
CA ASP A 68 6.37 12.01 13.44
C ASP A 68 6.87 11.49 12.10
N SER A 69 8.15 11.12 12.00
CA SER A 69 8.71 10.44 10.83
C SER A 69 8.08 9.06 10.57
N GLU A 70 7.68 8.36 11.64
CA GLU A 70 6.99 7.08 11.57
C GLU A 70 5.48 7.29 11.34
N LYS A 71 4.85 8.25 12.03
CA LYS A 71 3.43 8.58 11.85
C LYS A 71 3.09 9.06 10.43
N ASN A 72 3.98 9.84 9.84
CA ASN A 72 3.78 10.44 8.52
C ASN A 72 4.49 9.67 7.40
N SER A 73 4.96 8.45 7.64
CA SER A 73 5.48 7.56 6.59
C SER A 73 4.31 7.01 5.75
N LEU A 74 4.56 6.67 4.47
CA LEU A 74 3.61 5.81 3.74
C LEU A 74 3.79 4.36 4.17
N ALA A 75 2.68 3.63 4.23
CA ALA A 75 2.73 2.20 4.45
C ALA A 75 3.47 1.53 3.28
N LYS A 76 4.31 0.51 3.58
CA LYS A 76 5.04 -0.19 2.51
C LYS A 76 4.06 -0.91 1.60
N PHE A 77 3.11 -1.67 2.15
CA PHE A 77 2.04 -2.30 1.38
C PHE A 77 0.71 -2.04 2.06
N PHE A 78 -0.28 -1.57 1.31
CA PHE A 78 -1.58 -1.18 1.80
C PHE A 78 -2.76 -1.52 0.87
N LEU A 79 -2.57 -2.45 -0.08
CA LEU A 79 -3.68 -2.94 -0.91
C LEU A 79 -4.83 -3.49 -0.06
N TYR A 80 -4.52 -4.27 0.98
CA TYR A 80 -5.51 -4.81 1.93
C TYR A 80 -6.37 -3.67 2.51
N GLN A 81 -5.72 -2.61 3.00
CA GLN A 81 -6.39 -1.46 3.61
C GLN A 81 -7.19 -0.68 2.58
N ALA A 82 -6.72 -0.54 1.34
CA ALA A 82 -7.46 0.10 0.26
C ALA A 82 -8.76 -0.66 -0.08
N VAL A 83 -8.68 -1.99 -0.18
CA VAL A 83 -9.86 -2.86 -0.43
C VAL A 83 -10.82 -2.85 0.77
N GLN A 84 -10.30 -2.93 2.00
CA GLN A 84 -11.09 -2.79 3.22
C GLN A 84 -11.81 -1.43 3.26
N HIS A 85 -11.12 -0.35 2.90
CA HIS A 85 -11.70 0.98 2.86
C HIS A 85 -12.81 1.09 1.81
N PHE A 86 -12.65 0.44 0.65
CA PHE A 86 -13.69 0.36 -0.37
C PHE A 86 -14.96 -0.33 0.17
N PHE A 87 -14.83 -1.51 0.79
CA PHE A 87 -15.98 -2.21 1.38
C PHE A 87 -16.61 -1.43 2.54
N ASN A 88 -15.81 -0.76 3.38
CA ASN A 88 -16.31 0.09 4.47
C ASN A 88 -17.10 1.30 3.96
N ASN A 89 -16.86 1.75 2.73
CA ASN A 89 -17.60 2.82 2.07
C ASN A 89 -18.80 2.31 1.24
N GLY A 90 -19.23 1.06 1.47
CA GLY A 90 -20.37 0.47 0.76
C GLY A 90 -20.04 -0.08 -0.62
N GLY A 91 -18.76 -0.35 -0.89
CA GLY A 91 -18.31 -1.03 -2.10
C GLY A 91 -19.00 -2.39 -2.30
N GLY A 92 -19.40 -2.68 -3.53
CA GLY A 92 -19.97 -3.97 -3.95
C GLY A 92 -18.89 -4.95 -4.41
N ALA A 93 -19.21 -5.77 -5.41
CA ALA A 93 -18.23 -6.68 -5.99
C ALA A 93 -17.04 -5.92 -6.61
N CYS A 94 -15.84 -6.45 -6.42
CA CYS A 94 -14.61 -5.96 -7.04
C CYS A 94 -13.75 -7.14 -7.51
N TYR A 95 -12.73 -6.84 -8.30
CA TYR A 95 -11.65 -7.75 -8.60
C TYR A 95 -10.40 -7.32 -7.83
N VAL A 96 -9.62 -8.28 -7.38
CA VAL A 96 -8.27 -8.07 -6.84
C VAL A 96 -7.29 -8.84 -7.69
N VAL A 97 -6.16 -8.21 -7.99
CA VAL A 97 -5.08 -8.82 -8.76
C VAL A 97 -3.77 -8.64 -8.00
N SER A 98 -3.21 -9.76 -7.54
CA SER A 98 -1.89 -9.76 -6.91
C SER A 98 -0.81 -9.49 -7.96
N THR A 99 0.06 -8.51 -7.69
CA THR A 99 1.27 -8.23 -8.47
C THR A 99 2.51 -8.94 -7.89
N GLY A 100 2.45 -9.39 -6.64
CA GLY A 100 3.58 -9.98 -5.94
C GLY A 100 3.35 -10.08 -4.43
N GLY A 101 4.34 -10.61 -3.71
CA GLY A 101 4.29 -10.85 -2.27
C GLY A 101 4.92 -9.72 -1.46
N TYR A 102 4.61 -9.64 -0.16
CA TYR A 102 5.20 -8.64 0.76
C TYR A 102 6.73 -8.72 0.93
N THR A 103 7.36 -9.80 0.47
CA THR A 103 8.82 -9.95 0.46
C THR A 103 9.49 -9.42 -0.82
N SER A 104 8.70 -8.96 -1.80
CA SER A 104 9.20 -8.48 -3.10
C SER A 104 9.23 -6.95 -3.15
N ASP A 105 10.16 -6.38 -3.91
CA ASP A 105 10.11 -4.95 -4.23
C ASP A 105 9.06 -4.68 -5.31
N LYS A 106 8.45 -3.49 -5.24
CA LYS A 106 7.46 -3.12 -6.25
C LYS A 106 8.13 -2.84 -7.58
N SER A 107 7.64 -3.48 -8.65
CA SER A 107 8.09 -3.18 -10.00
C SER A 107 6.94 -2.76 -10.91
N SER A 108 7.22 -1.84 -11.83
CA SER A 108 6.29 -1.46 -12.90
C SER A 108 5.82 -2.67 -13.70
N SER A 109 6.74 -3.60 -13.98
CA SER A 109 6.44 -4.77 -14.81
C SER A 109 5.33 -5.64 -14.22
N ASP A 110 5.20 -5.67 -12.89
CA ASP A 110 4.18 -6.48 -12.23
C ASP A 110 2.80 -5.84 -12.31
N PHE A 111 2.72 -4.51 -12.19
CA PHE A 111 1.48 -3.76 -12.43
C PHE A 111 1.03 -3.88 -13.89
N ILE A 112 1.96 -3.79 -14.86
CA ILE A 112 1.64 -3.97 -16.28
C ILE A 112 1.13 -5.39 -16.57
N LYS A 113 1.78 -6.43 -16.04
CA LYS A 113 1.30 -7.82 -16.18
C LYS A 113 -0.10 -8.01 -15.57
N ALA A 114 -0.37 -7.37 -14.42
CA ALA A 114 -1.69 -7.43 -13.79
C ALA A 114 -2.75 -6.70 -14.63
N LEU A 115 -2.44 -5.51 -15.18
CA LEU A 115 -3.32 -4.81 -16.12
C LEU A 115 -3.61 -5.65 -17.36
N ASP A 116 -2.62 -6.33 -17.93
CA ASP A 116 -2.80 -7.23 -19.07
C ASP A 116 -3.75 -8.38 -18.72
N ALA A 117 -3.65 -8.93 -17.52
CA ALA A 117 -4.58 -9.98 -17.06
C ALA A 117 -6.01 -9.46 -16.87
N VAL A 118 -6.18 -8.22 -16.37
CA VAL A 118 -7.48 -7.57 -16.20
C VAL A 118 -8.19 -7.32 -17.54
N SER A 119 -7.43 -7.11 -18.63
CA SER A 119 -8.01 -6.89 -19.96
C SER A 119 -8.91 -8.04 -20.45
N GLN A 120 -8.74 -9.24 -19.88
CA GLN A 120 -9.50 -10.44 -20.21
C GLN A 120 -10.77 -10.62 -19.36
N VAL A 121 -11.05 -9.68 -18.45
CA VAL A 121 -12.21 -9.72 -17.55
C VAL A 121 -13.23 -8.68 -18.00
N ASP A 122 -14.31 -9.13 -18.62
CA ASP A 122 -15.35 -8.27 -19.20
C ASP A 122 -16.09 -7.42 -18.15
N GLU A 123 -16.22 -7.91 -16.91
CA GLU A 123 -16.95 -7.23 -15.83
C GLU A 123 -16.24 -5.99 -15.27
N VAL A 124 -14.91 -5.90 -15.36
CA VAL A 124 -14.16 -4.80 -14.76
C VAL A 124 -14.49 -3.50 -15.48
N THR A 125 -14.73 -2.39 -14.78
CA THR A 125 -14.95 -1.09 -15.42
C THR A 125 -14.07 0.02 -14.86
N LEU A 126 -13.35 -0.24 -13.76
CA LEU A 126 -12.48 0.73 -13.10
C LEU A 126 -11.12 0.13 -12.78
N PHE A 127 -10.04 0.87 -13.02
CA PHE A 127 -8.70 0.49 -12.58
C PHE A 127 -8.30 1.28 -11.34
N VAL A 128 -7.86 0.56 -10.30
CA VAL A 128 -7.44 1.14 -9.01
C VAL A 128 -6.10 0.53 -8.62
N MET A 129 -5.05 1.37 -8.57
CA MET A 129 -3.66 0.93 -8.39
C MET A 129 -2.97 1.72 -7.26
N PRO A 130 -3.50 1.62 -6.02
CA PRO A 130 -3.22 2.60 -4.96
C PRO A 130 -1.76 2.57 -4.51
N GLU A 131 -1.10 1.41 -4.61
CA GLU A 131 0.28 1.22 -4.18
C GLU A 131 1.34 1.70 -5.19
N THR A 132 0.93 2.11 -6.40
CA THR A 132 1.87 2.69 -7.36
C THR A 132 2.49 3.99 -6.86
N VAL A 133 1.87 4.65 -5.87
CA VAL A 133 2.39 5.87 -5.26
C VAL A 133 3.64 5.65 -4.40
N THR A 134 3.96 4.40 -4.05
CA THR A 134 5.18 4.06 -3.29
C THR A 134 6.31 3.59 -4.19
N LEU A 135 6.22 3.83 -5.51
CA LEU A 135 7.32 3.58 -6.43
C LEU A 135 8.28 4.78 -6.38
N ASP A 136 9.59 4.50 -6.37
CA ASP A 136 10.61 5.52 -6.13
C ASP A 136 10.69 6.59 -7.24
N ASP A 137 10.30 6.25 -8.47
CA ASP A 137 10.31 7.16 -9.61
C ASP A 137 8.89 7.62 -9.98
N PRO A 138 8.57 8.92 -9.84
CA PRO A 138 7.31 9.49 -10.29
C PRO A 138 6.95 9.16 -11.74
N GLN A 139 7.93 9.09 -12.64
CA GLN A 139 7.68 8.71 -14.03
C GLN A 139 7.12 7.30 -14.13
N VAL A 140 7.69 6.36 -13.37
CA VAL A 140 7.26 4.96 -13.37
C VAL A 140 5.83 4.82 -12.86
N HIS A 141 5.46 5.56 -11.81
CA HIS A 141 4.07 5.63 -11.34
C HIS A 141 3.11 6.07 -12.45
N TYR A 142 3.39 7.19 -13.14
CA TYR A 142 2.49 7.68 -14.18
C TYR A 142 2.54 6.87 -15.48
N ASP A 143 3.63 6.17 -15.79
CA ASP A 143 3.69 5.27 -16.95
C ASP A 143 2.75 4.08 -16.79
N ILE A 144 2.58 3.56 -15.57
CA ILE A 144 1.58 2.52 -15.26
C ILE A 144 0.17 3.06 -15.50
N HIS A 145 -0.11 4.29 -15.07
CA HIS A 145 -1.41 4.95 -15.31
C HIS A 145 -1.64 5.28 -16.78
N ASN A 146 -0.61 5.64 -17.54
CA ASN A 146 -0.67 5.82 -18.99
C ASN A 146 -1.01 4.49 -19.70
N ALA A 147 -0.48 3.36 -19.23
CA ALA A 147 -0.86 2.04 -19.73
C ALA A 147 -2.33 1.70 -19.42
N ALA A 148 -2.81 2.03 -18.22
CA ALA A 148 -4.21 1.88 -17.84
C ALA A 148 -5.14 2.76 -18.71
N LEU A 149 -4.78 4.02 -18.96
CA LEU A 149 -5.51 4.92 -19.88
C LEU A 149 -5.55 4.37 -21.31
N LYS A 150 -4.43 3.83 -21.80
CA LYS A 150 -4.37 3.19 -23.12
C LYS A 150 -5.34 2.02 -23.20
N GLN A 151 -5.28 1.09 -22.24
CA GLN A 151 -6.18 -0.07 -22.22
C GLN A 151 -7.65 0.37 -22.12
N ALA A 152 -7.95 1.37 -21.29
CA ALA A 152 -9.30 1.91 -21.16
C ALA A 152 -9.83 2.52 -22.46
N SER A 153 -8.97 3.22 -23.20
CA SER A 153 -9.32 3.76 -24.51
C SER A 153 -9.52 2.68 -25.57
N GLU A 154 -8.82 1.55 -25.48
CA GLU A 154 -8.92 0.45 -26.44
C GLU A 154 -10.18 -0.40 -26.22
N LEU A 155 -10.54 -0.67 -24.96
CA LEU A 155 -11.71 -1.47 -24.60
C LEU A 155 -13.01 -0.63 -24.52
N GLN A 156 -12.89 0.68 -24.34
CA GLN A 156 -13.99 1.68 -24.34
C GLN A 156 -15.05 1.53 -23.24
N ASP A 157 -14.83 0.62 -22.30
CA ASP A 157 -15.72 0.28 -21.19
C ASP A 157 -14.97 0.23 -19.85
N ARG A 158 -13.73 0.75 -19.81
CA ARG A 158 -12.91 0.90 -18.60
C ARG A 158 -12.64 2.38 -18.32
N PHE A 159 -12.27 2.69 -17.08
CA PHE A 159 -11.90 4.03 -16.64
C PHE A 159 -10.78 3.97 -15.58
N ALA A 160 -9.73 4.76 -15.76
CA ALA A 160 -8.56 4.76 -14.89
C ALA A 160 -8.70 5.78 -13.73
N ILE A 161 -8.52 5.33 -12.50
CA ILE A 161 -8.38 6.20 -11.33
C ILE A 161 -6.88 6.40 -11.06
N ILE A 162 -6.44 7.66 -11.17
CA ILE A 162 -5.03 8.04 -11.12
C ILE A 162 -4.77 8.84 -9.84
N ASP A 163 -3.92 8.32 -8.97
CA ASP A 163 -3.51 9.05 -7.78
C ASP A 163 -2.48 10.13 -8.15
N VAL A 164 -2.69 11.37 -7.72
CA VAL A 164 -1.68 12.43 -7.88
C VAL A 164 -0.62 12.23 -6.79
N LEU A 165 0.64 12.10 -7.19
CA LEU A 165 1.75 11.98 -6.24
C LEU A 165 1.86 13.22 -5.36
N GLN A 166 1.67 13.01 -4.06
CA GLN A 166 1.88 14.03 -3.04
C GLN A 166 3.34 14.00 -2.56
N GLN A 167 4.11 15.05 -2.87
CA GLN A 167 5.56 15.09 -2.62
C GLN A 167 5.90 15.28 -1.14
N ASP A 168 5.00 15.92 -0.37
CA ASP A 168 5.11 16.08 1.08
C ASP A 168 3.82 15.59 1.76
N LEU A 169 3.94 14.54 2.59
CA LEU A 169 2.81 13.90 3.28
C LEU A 169 2.28 14.71 4.47
N SER A 170 3.03 15.73 4.91
CA SER A 170 2.69 16.63 6.01
C SER A 170 2.14 17.98 5.53
N ASP A 171 2.62 18.49 4.40
CA ASP A 171 2.23 19.78 3.82
C ASP A 171 2.21 19.74 2.29
N GLY A 172 1.24 19.01 1.73
CA GLY A 172 1.12 18.84 0.27
C GLY A 172 0.82 20.14 -0.47
N ASP A 173 1.44 20.33 -1.64
CA ASP A 173 1.19 21.48 -2.52
C ASP A 173 0.44 21.03 -3.77
N ALA A 174 -0.89 21.19 -3.74
CA ALA A 174 -1.78 20.83 -4.82
C ALA A 174 -1.37 21.43 -6.17
N ARG A 175 -0.72 22.61 -6.21
CA ARG A 175 -0.33 23.25 -7.47
C ARG A 175 0.89 22.56 -8.08
N SER A 176 1.93 22.32 -7.29
CA SER A 176 3.16 21.69 -7.79
C SER A 176 2.96 20.18 -8.03
N ASP A 177 2.24 19.49 -7.15
CA ASP A 177 1.89 18.08 -7.30
C ASP A 177 1.02 17.84 -8.56
N ALA A 178 -0.01 18.67 -8.77
CA ALA A 178 -0.82 18.57 -9.99
C ALA A 178 -0.05 18.93 -11.25
N LEU A 179 0.92 19.86 -11.18
CA LEU A 179 1.79 20.19 -12.32
C LEU A 179 2.71 19.01 -12.66
N LEU A 180 3.27 18.32 -11.65
CA LEU A 180 4.07 17.10 -11.84
C LEU A 180 3.25 16.03 -12.58
N MET A 181 2.03 15.76 -12.12
CA MET A 181 1.11 14.81 -12.76
C MET A 181 0.80 15.23 -14.20
N ARG A 182 0.39 16.50 -14.43
CA ARG A 182 0.00 17.00 -15.76
C ARG A 182 1.12 16.90 -16.80
N ASN A 183 2.38 16.96 -16.37
CA ASN A 183 3.52 16.83 -17.26
C ASN A 183 3.87 15.37 -17.62
N LYS A 184 3.30 14.39 -16.92
CA LYS A 184 3.65 12.96 -17.05
C LYS A 184 2.49 12.08 -17.52
N VAL A 185 1.25 12.45 -17.23
CA VAL A 185 0.06 11.73 -17.69
C VAL A 185 -0.28 12.13 -19.13
N VAL A 186 -0.35 11.14 -20.02
CA VAL A 186 -0.61 11.29 -21.46
C VAL A 186 -1.58 10.21 -21.96
N GLY A 187 -2.15 10.38 -23.16
CA GLY A 187 -3.07 9.43 -23.77
C GLY A 187 -4.47 10.02 -24.00
N ASP A 188 -5.48 9.15 -24.10
CA ASP A 188 -6.88 9.59 -24.22
C ASP A 188 -7.47 9.90 -22.84
N LEU A 189 -7.23 11.14 -22.38
CA LEU A 189 -7.51 11.58 -21.02
C LEU A 189 -9.00 11.53 -20.63
N LYS A 190 -9.93 11.34 -21.58
CA LYS A 190 -11.36 11.20 -21.26
C LYS A 190 -11.69 9.86 -20.58
N TYR A 191 -10.75 8.91 -20.58
CA TYR A 191 -10.89 7.59 -19.94
C TYR A 191 -10.25 7.52 -18.55
N GLY A 192 -9.93 8.64 -17.91
CA GLY A 192 -9.47 8.62 -16.53
C GLY A 192 -9.76 9.89 -15.77
N ALA A 193 -9.60 9.81 -14.45
CA ALA A 193 -9.70 10.93 -13.53
C ALA A 193 -8.60 10.85 -12.48
N THR A 194 -8.10 12.03 -12.09
CA THR A 194 -7.02 12.16 -11.11
C THR A 194 -7.55 12.65 -9.78
N TYR A 195 -7.08 12.09 -8.66
CA TYR A 195 -7.53 12.45 -7.32
C TYR A 195 -6.37 12.92 -6.42
N TYR A 196 -6.66 13.91 -5.60
CA TYR A 196 -5.77 14.55 -4.63
C TYR A 196 -6.62 15.19 -3.51
N PRO A 197 -6.16 15.30 -2.25
CA PRO A 197 -4.91 14.75 -1.69
C PRO A 197 -5.06 13.29 -1.23
N TYR A 198 -3.99 12.70 -0.69
CA TYR A 198 -4.09 11.43 0.02
C TYR A 198 -4.98 11.55 1.26
N VAL A 199 -5.83 10.55 1.47
CA VAL A 199 -6.76 10.52 2.61
C VAL A 199 -6.12 9.78 3.79
N ARG A 200 -6.17 10.39 4.98
CA ARG A 200 -5.81 9.72 6.24
C ARG A 200 -7.03 9.00 6.78
N SER A 201 -7.02 7.67 6.70
CA SER A 201 -8.09 6.82 7.23
C SER A 201 -7.88 6.47 8.70
N SER A 202 -8.96 6.03 9.37
CA SER A 202 -8.89 5.44 10.72
C SER A 202 -8.58 3.94 10.71
N ILE A 203 -8.33 3.34 9.54
CA ILE A 203 -7.94 1.92 9.43
C ILE A 203 -6.50 1.81 9.94
N ALA A 204 -6.31 1.00 10.98
CA ALA A 204 -5.00 0.79 11.57
C ALA A 204 -4.06 0.04 10.59
N ARG A 205 -2.78 0.42 10.62
CA ARG A 205 -1.72 -0.42 10.04
C ARG A 205 -1.49 -1.61 10.97
N SER A 206 -1.04 -2.72 10.39
CA SER A 206 -0.61 -3.87 11.17
C SER A 206 0.88 -3.78 11.39
N TYR A 207 1.34 -4.28 12.53
CA TYR A 207 2.74 -4.33 12.88
C TYR A 207 3.06 -5.70 13.46
N ASP A 208 4.32 -6.09 13.32
CA ASP A 208 4.86 -7.27 13.96
C ASP A 208 5.47 -6.84 15.31
N GLU A 209 4.94 -7.39 16.41
CA GLU A 209 5.43 -7.11 17.77
C GLU A 209 6.93 -7.42 17.91
N ASP A 210 7.43 -8.44 17.20
CA ASP A 210 8.84 -8.81 17.24
C ASP A 210 9.74 -7.83 16.48
N LEU A 211 9.16 -7.02 15.59
CA LEU A 211 9.86 -5.97 14.83
C LEU A 211 9.69 -4.56 15.41
N VAL A 212 9.03 -4.43 16.57
CA VAL A 212 8.93 -3.14 17.26
C VAL A 212 10.29 -2.77 17.86
N THR A 213 10.79 -1.59 17.48
CA THR A 213 12.06 -1.07 18.02
C THR A 213 11.78 0.07 18.98
N VAL A 214 12.42 0.04 20.16
CA VAL A 214 12.31 1.10 21.17
C VAL A 214 13.66 1.80 21.30
N SER A 215 13.67 3.06 20.92
CA SER A 215 14.83 3.95 20.98
C SER A 215 14.80 4.75 22.28
N LEU A 216 15.70 4.38 23.18
CA LEU A 216 15.98 5.10 24.42
C LEU A 216 17.10 6.10 24.14
N LYS A 217 16.77 7.22 23.51
CA LYS A 217 17.69 8.37 23.43
C LYS A 217 17.87 8.91 24.85
N GLU A 218 19.11 8.92 25.32
CA GLU A 218 19.52 9.62 26.54
C GLU A 218 18.92 9.08 27.87
N LEU A 219 19.11 7.79 28.16
CA LEU A 219 19.22 7.43 29.58
C LEU A 219 20.58 7.89 30.08
N ASP A 220 20.60 8.99 30.84
CA ASP A 220 21.69 9.25 31.77
C ASP A 220 21.75 8.03 32.72
N ILE A 221 22.77 7.19 32.53
CA ILE A 221 23.03 6.09 33.44
C ILE A 221 23.50 6.71 34.74
N TYR A 222 22.59 6.89 35.70
CA TYR A 222 22.96 7.22 37.06
C TYR A 222 23.61 6.00 37.69
N VAL A 223 24.94 6.04 37.81
CA VAL A 223 25.70 5.09 38.65
C VAL A 223 25.27 5.34 40.09
N LEU A 224 24.47 4.44 40.66
CA LEU A 224 23.89 4.59 42.00
C LEU A 224 24.94 4.51 43.14
N HIS A 225 26.19 4.13 42.84
CA HIS A 225 27.31 4.09 43.79
C HIS A 225 28.67 4.11 43.07
N GLU A 226 29.64 4.90 43.54
CA GLU A 226 30.95 5.12 42.88
C GLU A 226 31.74 3.83 42.59
N ASP A 227 31.46 2.75 43.33
CA ASP A 227 32.12 1.45 43.20
C ASP A 227 31.41 0.46 42.23
N TYR A 228 30.30 0.87 41.60
CA TYR A 228 29.51 -0.02 40.76
C TYR A 228 30.01 -0.06 39.32
N THR A 229 30.99 -0.92 39.03
CA THR A 229 31.46 -1.21 37.67
C THR A 229 30.65 -2.36 37.06
N ALA A 230 29.44 -2.07 36.59
CA ALA A 230 28.76 -3.00 35.68
C ALA A 230 29.14 -2.63 34.24
N GLU A 231 29.77 -3.55 33.52
CA GLU A 231 29.73 -3.51 32.05
C GLU A 231 28.27 -3.74 31.63
N ILE A 232 27.52 -2.66 31.49
CA ILE A 232 26.17 -2.72 30.92
C ILE A 232 26.36 -2.89 29.42
N THR A 233 26.22 -4.12 28.94
CA THR A 233 26.15 -4.38 27.51
C THR A 233 24.89 -3.68 27.00
N LYS A 234 25.08 -2.68 26.13
CA LYS A 234 23.98 -2.07 25.38
C LYS A 234 23.44 -3.13 24.43
N THR A 235 22.50 -3.94 24.88
CA THR A 235 21.82 -4.91 24.00
C THR A 235 20.82 -4.12 23.17
N THR A 236 21.26 -3.54 22.06
CA THR A 236 20.37 -3.39 20.92
C THR A 236 19.87 -4.80 20.60
N ARG A 237 18.56 -5.05 20.69
CA ARG A 237 17.97 -6.22 20.04
C ARG A 237 18.12 -5.99 18.53
N THR A 238 19.28 -6.35 18.00
CA THR A 238 19.46 -6.69 16.60
C THR A 238 19.19 -8.18 16.51
N ASP A 239 18.02 -8.51 15.98
CA ASP A 239 17.59 -9.80 15.43
C ASP A 239 17.95 -11.07 16.22
N ALA A 240 16.96 -11.65 16.88
CA ALA A 240 16.99 -13.07 17.19
C ALA A 240 16.60 -13.85 15.94
N THR A 241 17.60 -14.43 15.27
CA THR A 241 17.39 -15.40 14.19
C THR A 241 16.83 -16.70 14.79
N LYS A 242 15.61 -17.09 14.41
CA LYS A 242 15.28 -18.48 14.08
C LYS A 242 13.93 -18.64 13.42
#